data_AF-A0A191TNI4-F1
#
_entry.id   AF-A0A191TNI4-F1
#
_cell.length_a   1.000
_cell.length_b   1.000
_cell.length_c   1.000
_cell.angle_alpha   90.00
_cell.angle_beta   90.00
_cell.angle_gamma   90.00
#
_symmetry.space_group_name_H-M   'P 1'
#
loop_
_entity.id
_entity.type
_entity.pdbx_description
1 polymer ?
#
loop_
_entity_poly.entity_id
_entity_poly.type
_entity_poly.pdbx_seq_one_letter_code
_entity_poly.pdbx_strand_id
1 'polypeptide(L)'
;MTTTAIRKRLTDYLQTADDKKIKAIYAMVEDEINTAENDWDDDFVKELEHRSKAFASGKTKTYSWEEVKQAAREKAKPVVR
;
A
#
# COMPACT_ATOMS: atom_id res chain seq x y z
N MET A 1 -34.88 6.10 -6.19
CA MET A 1 -34.28 4.76 -5.99
C MET A 1 -33.30 4.87 -4.84
N THR A 2 -33.30 3.95 -3.87
CA THR A 2 -32.36 4.02 -2.74
C THR A 2 -30.96 3.59 -3.16
N THR A 3 -29.93 4.06 -2.47
CA THR A 3 -28.54 3.64 -2.71
C THR A 3 -28.38 2.12 -2.62
N THR A 4 -29.10 1.47 -1.70
CA THR A 4 -29.16 0.01 -1.58
C THR A 4 -29.69 -0.65 -2.86
N ALA A 5 -30.74 -0.10 -3.47
CA ALA A 5 -31.29 -0.61 -4.72
C ALA A 5 -30.36 -0.38 -5.92
N ILE A 6 -29.62 0.76 -5.94
CA ILE A 6 -28.58 1.03 -6.95
C ILE A 6 -27.45 -0.01 -6.83
N ARG A 7 -26.94 -0.25 -5.62
CA ARG A 7 -25.86 -1.19 -5.37
C ARG A 7 -26.23 -2.60 -5.84
N LYS A 8 -27.42 -3.08 -5.46
CA LYS A 8 -27.91 -4.41 -5.90
C LYS A 8 -27.94 -4.52 -7.43
N ARG A 9 -28.52 -3.54 -8.11
CA ARG A 9 -28.60 -3.55 -9.58
C ARG A 9 -27.24 -3.54 -10.26
N LEU A 10 -26.27 -2.79 -9.75
CA LEU A 10 -24.90 -2.78 -10.27
C LEU A 10 -24.24 -4.14 -10.09
N THR A 11 -24.37 -4.76 -8.90
CA THR A 11 -23.84 -6.11 -8.65
C THR A 11 -24.44 -7.14 -9.61
N ASP A 12 -25.76 -7.15 -9.78
CA ASP A 12 -26.44 -8.10 -10.68
C ASP A 12 -25.99 -7.91 -12.15
N TYR A 13 -25.78 -6.66 -12.57
CA TYR A 13 -25.28 -6.34 -13.91
C TYR A 13 -23.83 -6.82 -14.13
N LEU A 14 -22.95 -6.59 -13.15
CA LEU A 14 -21.53 -6.99 -13.25
C LEU A 14 -21.36 -8.51 -13.40
N GLN A 15 -22.32 -9.33 -12.98
CA GLN A 15 -22.28 -10.79 -13.14
C GLN A 15 -22.45 -11.28 -14.58
N THR A 16 -23.04 -10.46 -15.46
CA THR A 16 -23.43 -10.88 -16.82
C THR A 16 -22.94 -9.94 -17.91
N ALA A 17 -22.34 -8.81 -17.55
CA ALA A 17 -21.87 -7.82 -18.50
C ALA A 17 -20.64 -8.30 -19.28
N ASP A 18 -20.57 -7.92 -20.56
CA ASP A 18 -19.45 -8.24 -21.43
C ASP A 18 -18.12 -7.68 -20.91
N ASP A 19 -17.02 -8.41 -21.14
CA ASP A 19 -15.66 -8.04 -20.71
C ASP A 19 -15.26 -6.60 -21.06
N LYS A 20 -15.67 -6.11 -22.25
CA LYS A 20 -15.37 -4.74 -22.67
C LYS A 20 -15.99 -3.69 -21.72
N LYS A 21 -17.21 -3.94 -21.25
CA LYS A 21 -17.93 -3.05 -20.34
C LYS A 21 -17.37 -3.17 -18.93
N ILE A 22 -17.02 -4.37 -18.49
CA ILE A 22 -16.33 -4.60 -17.20
C ILE A 22 -15.01 -3.84 -17.15
N LYS A 23 -14.17 -3.94 -18.19
CA LYS A 23 -12.88 -3.22 -18.26
C LYS A 23 -13.06 -1.71 -18.22
N ALA A 24 -14.06 -1.18 -18.92
CA ALA A 24 -14.36 0.25 -18.89
C ALA A 24 -14.80 0.71 -17.49
N ILE A 25 -15.65 -0.07 -16.80
CA ILE A 25 -16.06 0.22 -15.42
C ILE A 25 -14.86 0.14 -14.48
N TYR A 26 -14.03 -0.91 -14.58
CA TYR A 26 -12.83 -1.06 -13.76
C TYR A 26 -11.90 0.14 -13.93
N ALA A 27 -11.60 0.56 -15.16
CA ALA A 27 -10.76 1.73 -15.42
C ALA A 27 -11.31 3.05 -14.81
N MET A 28 -12.61 3.16 -14.56
CA MET A 28 -13.20 4.34 -13.91
C MET A 28 -12.99 4.34 -12.39
N VAL A 29 -12.77 3.19 -11.76
CA VAL A 29 -12.71 3.02 -10.30
C VAL A 29 -11.46 2.28 -9.83
N GLU A 30 -10.51 1.98 -10.73
CA GLU A 30 -9.35 1.15 -10.44
C GLU A 30 -8.46 1.79 -9.38
N ASP A 31 -8.29 3.11 -9.43
CA ASP A 31 -7.55 3.86 -8.42
C ASP A 31 -8.21 3.71 -7.04
N GLU A 32 -9.54 3.83 -6.96
CA GLU A 32 -10.30 3.66 -5.72
C GLU A 32 -10.23 2.23 -5.19
N ILE A 33 -10.27 1.22 -6.08
CA ILE A 33 -10.16 -0.20 -5.71
C ILE A 33 -8.75 -0.55 -5.21
N ASN A 34 -7.72 0.01 -5.85
CA ASN A 34 -6.32 -0.31 -5.58
C ASN A 34 -5.71 0.54 -4.45
N THR A 35 -6.46 1.51 -3.87
CA THR A 35 -5.98 2.38 -2.78
C THR A 35 -5.61 1.67 -1.48
N ALA A 36 -6.03 0.42 -1.26
CA ALA A 36 -5.66 -0.32 -0.05
C ALA A 36 -4.13 -0.54 0.10
N GLU A 37 -3.36 -0.44 -0.98
CA GLU A 37 -1.89 -0.57 -0.94
C GLU A 37 -1.14 0.75 -0.78
N ASN A 38 -1.82 1.90 -0.83
CA ASN A 38 -1.19 3.23 -0.89
C ASN A 38 -1.98 4.27 -0.07
N ASP A 39 -2.23 4.00 1.21
CA ASP A 39 -2.74 5.01 2.15
C ASP A 39 -1.58 5.95 2.56
N TRP A 40 -1.13 6.77 1.61
CA TRP A 40 -0.13 7.81 1.83
C TRP A 40 -0.80 9.02 2.48
N ASP A 41 -1.24 8.84 3.73
CA ASP A 41 -1.76 9.95 4.50
C ASP A 41 -0.68 11.02 4.72
N ASP A 42 -1.14 12.22 5.09
CA ASP A 42 -0.26 13.37 5.29
C ASP A 42 0.85 13.11 6.33
N ASP A 43 0.60 12.26 7.31
CA ASP A 43 1.56 11.96 8.37
C ASP A 43 2.64 10.99 7.89
N PHE A 44 2.26 10.00 7.07
CA PHE A 44 3.18 9.10 6.38
C PHE A 44 4.09 9.86 5.42
N VAL A 45 3.52 10.77 4.62
CA VAL A 45 4.30 11.62 3.70
C VAL A 45 5.28 12.52 4.47
N LYS A 46 4.84 13.18 5.55
CA LYS A 46 5.71 14.00 6.40
C LYS A 46 6.88 13.21 6.99
N GLU A 47 6.64 11.99 7.45
CA GLU A 47 7.71 11.14 8.01
C GLU A 47 8.72 10.74 6.93
N LEU A 48 8.28 10.41 5.72
CA LEU A 48 9.19 10.11 4.61
C LEU A 48 10.04 11.33 4.22
N GLU A 49 9.44 12.52 4.16
CA GLU A 49 10.21 13.76 3.93
C GLU A 49 11.23 14.00 5.03
N HIS A 50 10.85 13.82 6.30
CA HIS A 50 11.73 13.99 7.44
C HIS A 50 12.93 13.05 7.36
N ARG A 51 12.68 11.75 7.10
CA ARG A 51 13.74 10.74 6.93
C ARG A 51 14.66 11.05 5.75
N SER A 52 14.10 11.50 4.64
CA SER A 52 14.87 11.90 3.46
C SER A 52 15.80 13.08 3.76
N LYS A 53 15.30 14.13 4.42
CA LYS A 53 16.09 15.30 4.84
C LYS A 53 17.17 14.93 5.86
N ALA A 54 16.86 14.06 6.82
CA ALA A 54 17.81 13.60 7.83
C ALA A 54 18.94 12.74 7.22
N PHE A 55 18.61 11.90 6.23
CA PHE A 55 19.59 11.13 5.47
C PHE A 55 20.48 12.04 4.63
N ALA A 56 19.90 12.94 3.84
CA ALA A 56 20.64 13.86 2.98
C ALA A 56 21.58 14.80 3.77
N SER A 57 21.19 15.17 4.99
CA SER A 57 22.02 16.00 5.88
C SER A 57 23.07 15.20 6.68
N GLY A 58 23.15 13.87 6.51
CA GLY A 58 24.10 13.02 7.23
C GLY A 58 23.82 12.87 8.73
N LYS A 59 22.64 13.32 9.20
CA LYS A 59 22.23 13.24 10.61
C LYS A 59 21.71 11.85 10.99
N THR A 60 21.29 11.07 9.99
CA THR A 60 20.81 9.71 10.18
C THR A 60 21.97 8.73 10.23
N LYS A 61 22.02 7.90 11.29
CA LYS A 61 22.91 6.75 11.33
C LYS A 61 22.52 5.75 10.24
N THR A 62 23.45 5.49 9.33
CA THR A 62 23.31 4.50 8.26
C THR A 62 24.07 3.23 8.64
N TYR A 63 23.72 2.13 7.97
CA TYR A 63 24.38 0.84 8.15
C TYR A 63 24.70 0.29 6.77
N SER A 64 25.87 -0.33 6.66
CA SER A 64 26.22 -1.14 5.50
C SER A 64 25.31 -2.36 5.40
N TRP A 65 25.25 -2.94 4.20
CA TRP A 65 24.45 -4.13 3.95
C TRP A 65 24.90 -5.33 4.79
N GLU A 66 26.21 -5.44 5.08
CA GLU A 66 26.74 -6.52 5.91
C GLU A 66 26.35 -6.36 7.39
N GLU A 67 26.39 -5.15 7.95
CA GLU A 67 25.91 -4.88 9.31
C GLU A 67 24.42 -5.23 9.46
N VAL A 68 23.60 -4.88 8.46
CA VAL A 68 22.16 -5.20 8.46
C VAL A 68 21.94 -6.71 8.43
N LYS A 69 22.63 -7.45 7.55
CA LYS A 69 22.53 -8.91 7.48
C LYS A 69 22.95 -9.57 8.79
N GLN A 70 24.05 -9.12 9.37
CA GLN A 70 24.57 -9.67 10.61
C GLN A 70 23.55 -9.48 11.75
N ALA A 71 23.04 -8.26 11.92
CA ALA A 71 22.03 -7.96 12.94
C ALA A 71 20.74 -8.79 12.75
N ALA A 72 20.29 -8.99 11.51
CA ALA A 72 19.14 -9.84 11.21
C ALA A 72 19.38 -11.31 11.60
N ARG A 73 20.55 -11.84 11.29
CA ARG A 73 20.95 -13.22 11.66
C ARG A 73 21.06 -13.40 13.17
N GLU A 74 21.63 -12.43 13.87
CA GLU A 74 21.76 -12.47 15.34
C GLU A 74 20.39 -12.49 16.03
N LYS A 75 19.45 -11.66 15.56
CA LYS A 75 18.06 -11.64 16.08
C LYS A 75 17.27 -12.90 15.78
N ALA A 76 17.59 -13.60 14.69
CA ALA A 76 16.93 -14.85 14.30
C ALA A 76 17.44 -16.08 15.07
N LYS A 77 18.53 -15.96 15.86
CA LYS A 77 19.02 -17.08 16.67
C LYS A 77 18.05 -17.35 17.83
N PRO A 78 17.65 -18.61 18.05
CA PRO A 78 16.82 -18.97 19.20
C PRO A 78 17.59 -18.66 20.48
N VAL A 79 16.91 -17.99 21.42
CA VAL A 79 17.44 -17.79 22.78
C VAL A 79 17.44 -19.15 23.47
N VAL A 80 18.62 -19.77 23.58
CA VAL A 80 18.79 -20.95 24.44
C VAL A 80 18.68 -20.46 25.87
N ARG A 81 17.57 -20.82 26.54
CA ARG A 81 17.36 -20.58 27.98
C ARG A 81 18.02 -21.66 28.80
#